data_AF-A0A9X2LNA8-F1
#
_entry.id   AF-A0A9X2LNA8-F1
#
_cell.length_a   1.000
_cell.length_b   1.000
_cell.length_c   1.000
_cell.angle_alpha   90.00
_cell.angle_beta   90.00
_cell.angle_gamma   90.00
#
_symmetry.space_group_name_H-M   'P 1'
#
loop_
_entity.id
_entity.type
_entity.pdbx_description
1 polymer ?
#
loop_
_entity_poly.entity_id
_entity_poly.type
_entity_poly.pdbx_seq_one_letter_code
_entity_poly.pdbx_strand_id
1 'polypeptide(L)'
;MTKIRSLLRAMLCGVFALLFAAVWTQSAHAYTWARGVTLYNGPGLCVQGDAGIDHARPNVFSGNLAYGNAYALTQGCGTGLTKPASQAGVQVHVFRWNGSEWQLCRSSDWKFGPTGQTGGDLGSPYGPSIVFDYGGSASCGPGSYGAQAHVMVWDGSQWREGHVWSGAETVP
;
A
#
# COMPACT_ATOMS: atom_id res chain seq x y z
N MET A 1 56.81 3.89 -16.08
CA MET A 1 55.52 4.60 -16.30
C MET A 1 54.30 3.66 -16.40
N THR A 2 54.43 2.42 -16.87
CA THR A 2 53.31 1.47 -17.08
C THR A 2 52.52 1.11 -15.81
N LYS A 3 53.19 0.85 -14.67
CA LYS A 3 52.51 0.46 -13.41
C LYS A 3 51.54 1.53 -12.87
N ILE A 4 51.92 2.81 -12.94
CA ILE A 4 51.09 3.95 -12.45
C ILE A 4 49.79 4.07 -13.28
N ARG A 5 49.88 3.91 -14.61
CA ARG A 5 48.70 3.92 -15.49
C ARG A 5 47.74 2.76 -15.21
N SER A 6 48.25 1.62 -14.75
CA SER A 6 47.42 0.47 -14.38
C SER A 6 46.68 0.70 -13.05
N LEU A 7 47.36 1.28 -12.06
CA LEU A 7 46.77 1.64 -10.76
C LEU A 7 45.65 2.68 -10.91
N LEU A 8 45.87 3.73 -11.71
CA LEU A 8 44.85 4.75 -11.99
C LEU A 8 43.59 4.15 -12.65
N ARG A 9 43.75 3.22 -13.59
CA ARG A 9 42.62 2.51 -14.21
C ARG A 9 41.83 1.67 -13.21
N ALA A 10 42.53 0.89 -12.37
CA ALA A 10 41.88 0.10 -11.33
C ALA A 10 41.12 0.98 -10.32
N MET A 11 41.71 2.12 -9.93
CA MET A 11 41.07 3.07 -9.01
C MET A 11 39.83 3.74 -9.64
N LEU A 12 39.88 4.18 -10.90
CA LEU A 12 38.69 4.71 -11.59
C LEU A 12 37.59 3.65 -11.71
N CYS A 13 37.92 2.41 -12.11
CA CYS A 13 36.94 1.33 -12.19
C CYS A 13 36.30 1.01 -10.83
N GLY A 14 37.08 1.05 -9.74
CA GLY A 14 36.56 0.88 -8.38
C GLY A 14 35.61 2.00 -7.95
N VAL A 15 35.94 3.26 -8.26
CA VAL A 15 35.07 4.42 -7.98
C VAL A 15 33.78 4.34 -8.80
N PHE A 16 33.85 4.01 -10.10
CA PHE A 16 32.66 3.80 -10.91
C PHE A 16 31.79 2.65 -10.39
N ALA A 17 32.38 1.51 -9.98
CA ALA A 17 31.63 0.39 -9.41
C ALA A 17 30.91 0.77 -8.10
N LEU A 18 31.55 1.58 -7.23
CA LEU A 18 30.92 2.12 -6.02
C LEU A 18 29.78 3.11 -6.34
N LEU A 19 29.94 3.96 -7.35
CA LEU A 19 28.88 4.87 -7.81
C LEU A 19 27.70 4.09 -8.41
N PHE A 20 27.95 3.03 -9.19
CA PHE A 20 26.89 2.13 -9.66
C PHE A 20 26.19 1.43 -8.48
N ALA A 21 26.92 0.92 -7.49
CA ALA A 21 26.31 0.32 -6.31
C ALA A 21 25.41 1.32 -5.54
N ALA A 22 25.86 2.56 -5.37
CA ALA A 22 25.10 3.61 -4.67
C ALA A 22 23.88 4.14 -5.46
N VAL A 23 23.90 4.10 -6.79
CA VAL A 23 22.75 4.49 -7.64
C VAL A 23 21.72 3.35 -7.75
N TRP A 24 22.14 2.10 -7.57
CA TRP A 24 21.28 0.92 -7.64
C TRP A 24 20.78 0.40 -6.28
N THR A 25 21.08 1.10 -5.17
CA THR A 25 20.28 0.94 -3.94
C THR A 25 18.89 1.50 -4.19
N GLN A 26 17.99 0.63 -4.67
CA GLN A 26 16.58 0.92 -4.85
C GLN A 26 16.01 1.52 -3.56
N SER A 27 15.08 2.47 -3.68
CA SER A 27 14.33 2.98 -2.55
C SER A 27 13.61 1.81 -1.89
N ALA A 28 14.17 1.28 -0.80
CA ALA A 28 13.61 0.16 -0.10
C ALA A 28 12.28 0.63 0.51
N HIS A 29 11.15 0.30 -0.13
CA HIS A 29 9.81 0.69 0.30
C HIS A 29 9.54 0.12 1.69
N ALA A 30 9.22 0.98 2.66
CA ALA A 30 8.99 0.58 4.05
C ALA A 30 7.72 -0.27 4.25
N TYR A 31 7.06 -0.63 3.16
CA TYR A 31 5.68 -1.07 3.10
C TYR A 31 5.47 -1.96 1.86
N THR A 32 4.66 -3.01 1.99
CA THR A 32 4.20 -3.85 0.87
C THR A 32 2.77 -3.43 0.54
N TRP A 33 2.55 -2.92 -0.68
CA TRP A 33 1.31 -2.24 -1.07
C TRP A 33 0.85 -2.64 -2.47
N ALA A 34 -0.48 -2.71 -2.63
CA ALA A 34 -1.16 -2.54 -3.90
C ALA A 34 -1.87 -1.18 -3.89
N ARG A 35 -1.74 -0.42 -5.00
CA ARG A 35 -2.29 0.94 -5.13
C ARG A 35 -3.11 1.11 -6.40
N GLY A 36 -4.16 1.92 -6.33
CA GLY A 36 -5.02 2.26 -7.46
C GLY A 36 -5.71 1.04 -8.09
N VAL A 37 -5.98 0.00 -7.30
CA VAL A 37 -6.57 -1.24 -7.82
C VAL A 37 -8.04 -1.00 -8.14
N THR A 38 -8.40 -1.06 -9.43
CA THR A 38 -9.78 -0.87 -9.90
C THR A 38 -10.64 -2.07 -9.53
N LEU A 39 -11.63 -1.81 -8.67
CA LEU A 39 -12.63 -2.79 -8.22
C LEU A 39 -13.91 -2.72 -9.07
N TYR A 40 -14.25 -1.52 -9.55
CA TYR A 40 -15.39 -1.28 -10.41
C TYR A 40 -15.09 -0.13 -11.39
N ASN A 41 -15.58 -0.22 -12.62
CA ASN A 41 -15.54 0.88 -13.59
C ASN A 41 -16.77 0.79 -14.49
N GLY A 42 -17.71 1.71 -14.30
CA GLY A 42 -18.97 1.75 -15.03
C GLY A 42 -19.47 3.18 -15.25
N PRO A 43 -20.71 3.35 -15.75
CA PRO A 43 -21.27 4.66 -16.06
C PRO A 43 -21.21 5.60 -14.85
N GLY A 44 -20.49 6.72 -15.00
CA GLY A 44 -20.37 7.76 -13.97
C GLY A 44 -19.57 7.43 -12.70
N LEU A 45 -19.08 6.20 -12.52
CA LEU A 45 -18.29 5.81 -11.35
C LEU A 45 -17.21 4.77 -11.69
N CYS A 46 -15.98 5.07 -11.29
CA CYS A 46 -14.96 4.06 -11.01
C CYS A 46 -14.70 4.00 -9.49
N VAL A 47 -14.50 2.79 -8.97
CA VAL A 47 -14.06 2.54 -7.60
C VAL A 47 -12.67 1.95 -7.65
N GLN A 48 -11.74 2.62 -6.97
CA GLN A 48 -10.39 2.12 -6.74
C GLN A 48 -10.13 1.97 -5.24
N GLY A 49 -9.16 1.14 -4.89
CA GLY A 49 -8.66 1.04 -3.53
C GLY A 49 -7.16 0.80 -3.46
N ASP A 50 -6.62 1.05 -2.28
CA ASP A 50 -5.29 0.64 -1.89
C ASP A 50 -5.37 -0.32 -0.70
N ALA A 51 -4.40 -1.23 -0.61
CA ALA A 51 -4.11 -1.97 0.63
C ALA A 51 -2.61 -2.00 0.87
N GLY A 52 -2.20 -1.93 2.13
CA GLY A 52 -0.80 -1.94 2.50
C GLY A 52 -0.53 -2.57 3.88
N ILE A 53 0.69 -3.04 4.07
CA ILE A 53 1.20 -3.49 5.37
C ILE A 53 2.67 -3.04 5.53
N ASP A 54 3.05 -2.61 6.74
CA ASP A 54 4.43 -2.24 7.08
C ASP A 54 5.38 -3.44 7.02
N HIS A 55 6.62 -3.19 6.59
CA HIS A 55 7.70 -4.18 6.66
C HIS A 55 8.22 -4.31 8.09
N ALA A 56 8.53 -5.54 8.53
CA ALA A 56 9.42 -5.73 9.66
C ALA A 56 10.85 -5.97 9.14
N ARG A 57 11.65 -4.91 9.06
CA ARG A 57 13.07 -5.05 8.69
C ARG A 57 13.97 -5.27 9.90
N PRO A 58 15.04 -6.08 9.76
CA PRO A 58 16.08 -6.16 10.78
C PRO A 58 16.60 -4.76 11.16
N ASN A 59 16.58 -4.45 12.45
CA ASN A 59 17.04 -3.19 13.04
C ASN A 59 16.26 -1.91 12.63
N VAL A 60 15.05 -2.03 12.07
CA VAL A 60 14.13 -0.90 11.86
C VAL A 60 12.83 -1.17 12.61
N PHE A 61 12.32 -0.16 13.32
CA PHE A 61 11.02 -0.22 13.96
C PHE A 61 9.91 -0.40 12.90
N SER A 62 9.17 -1.51 12.96
CA SER A 62 7.87 -1.62 12.30
C SER A 62 6.82 -1.02 13.22
N GLY A 63 5.94 -0.18 12.67
CA GLY A 63 4.76 0.30 13.40
C GLY A 63 3.68 -0.76 13.57
N ASN A 64 3.85 -1.95 12.97
CA ASN A 64 2.80 -2.97 12.84
C ASN A 64 1.51 -2.39 12.25
N LEU A 65 1.65 -1.53 11.23
CA LEU A 65 0.54 -0.83 10.62
C LEU A 65 0.05 -1.56 9.37
N ALA A 66 -1.27 -1.63 9.24
CA ALA A 66 -1.96 -1.99 8.02
C ALA A 66 -2.77 -0.79 7.50
N TYR A 67 -2.90 -0.71 6.18
CA TYR A 67 -3.41 0.45 5.46
C TYR A 67 -4.53 0.07 4.51
N GLY A 68 -5.51 0.95 4.36
CA GLY A 68 -6.53 0.83 3.34
C GLY A 68 -7.09 2.17 2.93
N ASN A 69 -7.25 2.40 1.63
CA ASN A 69 -7.89 3.60 1.08
C ASN A 69 -9.05 3.19 0.15
N ALA A 70 -10.14 3.95 0.16
CA ALA A 70 -11.21 3.85 -0.83
C ALA A 70 -11.25 5.13 -1.69
N TYR A 71 -11.43 4.98 -3.01
CA TYR A 71 -11.50 6.10 -3.95
C TYR A 71 -12.76 6.01 -4.82
N ALA A 72 -13.51 7.11 -4.88
CA ALA A 72 -14.52 7.34 -5.90
C ALA A 72 -13.92 8.21 -7.01
N LEU A 73 -14.06 7.75 -8.24
CA LEU A 73 -13.53 8.38 -9.45
C LEU A 73 -14.62 8.48 -10.51
N THR A 74 -14.45 9.34 -11.50
CA THR A 74 -15.23 9.31 -12.74
C THR A 74 -14.98 8.01 -13.50
N GLN A 75 -15.88 7.67 -14.41
CA GLN A 75 -15.67 6.59 -15.37
C GLN A 75 -14.29 6.71 -16.05
N GLY A 76 -13.59 5.59 -16.23
CA GLY A 76 -12.20 5.57 -16.71
C GLY A 76 -11.15 5.82 -15.62
N CYS A 77 -11.56 5.97 -14.34
CA CYS A 77 -10.68 6.05 -13.18
C CYS A 77 -9.70 7.24 -13.19
N GLY A 78 -10.05 8.34 -13.84
CA GLY A 78 -9.19 9.52 -13.99
C GLY A 78 -9.38 10.57 -12.89
N THR A 79 -10.53 11.25 -12.88
CA THR A 79 -10.80 12.38 -11.98
C THR A 79 -11.52 11.91 -10.72
N GLY A 80 -11.15 12.43 -9.54
CA GLY A 80 -11.87 12.15 -8.29
C GLY A 80 -13.31 12.63 -8.32
N LEU A 81 -14.22 11.80 -7.84
CA LEU A 81 -15.65 12.07 -7.77
C LEU A 81 -16.04 12.36 -6.32
N THR A 82 -16.79 13.42 -6.08
CA THR A 82 -17.25 13.74 -4.72
C THR A 82 -18.43 12.86 -4.31
N LYS A 83 -18.27 12.09 -3.23
CA LYS A 83 -19.37 11.39 -2.53
C LYS A 83 -19.44 11.87 -1.07
N PRO A 84 -20.64 12.00 -0.47
CA PRO A 84 -20.79 12.29 0.95
C PRO A 84 -20.30 11.13 1.82
N ALA A 85 -20.09 11.38 3.12
CA ALA A 85 -19.52 10.39 4.04
C ALA A 85 -20.33 9.08 4.15
N SER A 86 -21.65 9.14 3.97
CA SER A 86 -22.54 7.97 3.96
C SER A 86 -22.47 7.12 2.69
N GLN A 87 -21.60 7.46 1.73
CA GLN A 87 -21.54 6.84 0.40
C GLN A 87 -20.13 6.32 0.01
N ALA A 88 -19.16 6.35 0.92
CA ALA A 88 -17.89 5.66 0.74
C ALA A 88 -17.37 5.14 2.09
N GLY A 89 -16.78 3.95 2.07
CA GLY A 89 -16.22 3.31 3.26
C GLY A 89 -15.03 2.41 2.94
N VAL A 90 -14.15 2.25 3.92
CA VAL A 90 -13.06 1.27 3.91
C VAL A 90 -12.98 0.53 5.25
N GLN A 91 -12.60 -0.74 5.21
CA GLN A 91 -12.23 -1.57 6.36
C GLN A 91 -10.94 -2.31 6.04
N VAL A 92 -10.08 -2.56 7.03
CA VAL A 92 -8.82 -3.30 6.85
C VAL A 92 -8.84 -4.58 7.66
N HIS A 93 -8.67 -5.71 6.99
CA HIS A 93 -8.47 -7.03 7.59
C HIS A 93 -7.00 -7.41 7.46
N VAL A 94 -6.38 -7.82 8.57
CA VAL A 94 -5.02 -8.34 8.59
C VAL A 94 -5.09 -9.85 8.79
N PHE A 95 -4.45 -10.58 7.88
CA PHE A 95 -4.37 -12.02 7.88
C PHE A 95 -2.94 -12.47 8.22
N ARG A 96 -2.82 -13.65 8.83
CA ARG A 96 -1.55 -14.34 9.07
C ARG A 96 -1.58 -15.70 8.37
N TRP A 97 -0.49 -16.05 7.69
CA TRP A 97 -0.31 -17.38 7.09
C TRP A 97 -0.04 -18.42 8.18
N ASN A 98 -0.86 -19.48 8.23
CA ASN A 98 -0.71 -20.54 9.22
C ASN A 98 0.15 -21.74 8.75
N GLY A 99 0.58 -21.74 7.49
CA GLY A 99 1.28 -22.85 6.84
C GLY A 99 0.51 -23.43 5.64
N SER A 100 -0.82 -23.32 5.63
CA SER A 100 -1.71 -23.85 4.58
C SER A 100 -2.72 -22.83 4.03
N GLU A 101 -3.10 -21.82 4.81
CA GLU A 101 -4.05 -20.78 4.44
C GLU A 101 -3.79 -19.44 5.14
N TRP A 102 -4.40 -18.37 4.63
CA TRP A 102 -4.44 -17.05 5.26
C TRP A 102 -5.60 -16.98 6.25
N GLN A 103 -5.32 -16.92 7.55
CA GLN A 103 -6.33 -16.80 8.59
C GLN A 103 -6.46 -15.37 9.08
N LEU A 104 -7.68 -14.90 9.32
CA LEU A 104 -7.94 -13.56 9.84
C LEU A 104 -7.30 -13.43 11.23
N CYS A 105 -6.33 -12.52 11.35
CA CYS A 105 -5.65 -12.21 12.59
C CYS A 105 -6.38 -11.09 13.34
N ARG A 106 -6.60 -9.95 12.67
CA ARG A 106 -7.34 -8.79 13.23
C ARG A 106 -8.11 -8.05 12.14
N SER A 107 -9.12 -7.30 12.56
CA SER A 107 -9.92 -6.41 11.71
C SER A 107 -10.00 -5.04 12.34
N SER A 108 -10.02 -3.99 11.52
CA SER A 108 -10.51 -2.67 11.92
C SER A 108 -12.04 -2.65 11.90
N ASP A 109 -12.65 -1.62 12.50
CA ASP A 109 -14.02 -1.23 12.17
C ASP A 109 -14.08 -0.64 10.75
N TRP A 110 -15.29 -0.49 10.21
CA TRP A 110 -15.54 0.29 9.00
C TRP A 110 -15.36 1.78 9.25
N LYS A 111 -14.53 2.43 8.45
CA LYS A 111 -14.41 3.89 8.41
C LYS A 111 -15.12 4.43 7.19
N PHE A 112 -16.19 5.18 7.44
CA PHE A 112 -16.91 5.96 6.44
C PHE A 112 -16.32 7.36 6.33
N GLY A 113 -16.39 7.97 5.15
CA GLY A 113 -15.83 9.30 4.92
C GLY A 113 -16.11 9.82 3.52
N PRO A 114 -16.12 11.15 3.31
CA PRO A 114 -16.36 11.72 2.00
C PRO A 114 -15.20 11.39 1.05
N THR A 115 -15.47 11.49 -0.24
CA THR A 115 -14.45 11.41 -1.31
C THR A 115 -14.41 12.71 -2.10
N GLY A 116 -13.36 12.95 -2.88
CA GLY A 116 -13.27 14.11 -3.78
C GLY A 116 -11.86 14.35 -4.35
N GLN A 117 -11.69 15.46 -5.08
CA GLN A 117 -10.38 15.95 -5.54
C GLN A 117 -9.78 16.94 -4.52
N THR A 118 -8.47 16.88 -4.27
CA THR A 118 -7.74 17.99 -3.66
C THR A 118 -7.36 19.02 -4.73
N GLY A 119 -7.65 20.30 -4.48
CA GLY A 119 -7.34 21.40 -5.40
C GLY A 119 -5.92 21.97 -5.24
N GLY A 120 -4.91 21.12 -5.04
CA GLY A 120 -3.52 21.55 -4.76
C GLY A 120 -2.47 20.47 -5.03
N ASP A 121 -1.19 20.84 -4.89
CA ASP A 121 0.01 20.19 -5.49
C ASP A 121 0.33 18.73 -5.08
N LEU A 122 -0.54 18.07 -4.31
CA LEU A 122 -0.43 16.67 -3.91
C LEU A 122 -1.57 15.83 -4.53
N GLY A 123 -1.83 16.06 -5.82
CA GLY A 123 -3.04 15.63 -6.52
C GLY A 123 -3.24 14.11 -6.61
N SER A 124 -4.29 13.63 -5.95
CA SER A 124 -4.95 12.34 -6.14
C SER A 124 -6.37 12.44 -5.58
N PRO A 125 -7.33 11.59 -5.98
CA PRO A 125 -8.60 11.50 -5.26
C PRO A 125 -8.34 11.19 -3.78
N TYR A 126 -9.05 11.89 -2.89
CA TYR A 126 -9.14 11.56 -1.48
C TYR A 126 -10.40 10.72 -1.24
N GLY A 127 -10.35 9.88 -0.21
CA GLY A 127 -11.48 9.16 0.34
C GLY A 127 -11.18 8.64 1.74
N PRO A 128 -12.07 7.84 2.35
CA PRO A 128 -11.82 7.30 3.68
C PRO A 128 -10.57 6.40 3.66
N SER A 129 -9.68 6.68 4.61
CA SER A 129 -8.39 6.03 4.77
C SER A 129 -8.21 5.49 6.18
N ILE A 130 -7.72 4.26 6.31
CA ILE A 130 -7.39 3.62 7.59
C ILE A 130 -5.88 3.43 7.68
N VAL A 131 -5.37 3.74 8.87
CA VAL A 131 -4.08 3.25 9.39
C VAL A 131 -4.45 2.47 10.65
N PHE A 132 -4.12 1.18 10.68
CA PHE A 132 -4.55 0.24 11.71
C PHE A 132 -3.35 -0.47 12.32
N ASP A 133 -3.05 -0.19 13.58
CA ASP A 133 -2.09 -0.96 14.36
C ASP A 133 -2.69 -2.34 14.68
N TYR A 134 -2.19 -3.35 13.98
CA TYR A 134 -2.60 -4.74 14.18
C TYR A 134 -1.78 -5.45 15.26
N GLY A 135 -0.86 -4.77 15.95
CA GLY A 135 -0.11 -5.30 17.10
C GLY A 135 0.94 -6.36 16.76
N GLY A 136 1.27 -6.55 15.48
CA GLY A 136 2.40 -7.38 15.06
C GLY A 136 2.28 -8.86 15.43
N SER A 137 3.43 -9.48 15.65
CA SER A 137 3.56 -10.86 16.14
C SER A 137 2.98 -11.05 17.55
N ALA A 138 2.85 -9.98 18.35
CA ALA A 138 2.21 -10.07 19.67
C ALA A 138 0.69 -10.36 19.59
N SER A 139 0.04 -10.10 18.45
CA SER A 139 -1.39 -10.39 18.28
C SER A 139 -1.70 -11.82 17.83
N CYS A 140 -0.89 -12.41 16.93
CA CYS A 140 -1.19 -13.71 16.30
C CYS A 140 0.02 -14.65 16.15
N GLY A 141 1.15 -14.32 16.77
CA GLY A 141 2.42 -15.06 16.67
C GLY A 141 3.28 -14.66 15.46
N PRO A 142 4.60 -14.86 15.51
CA PRO A 142 5.50 -14.52 14.40
C PRO A 142 5.17 -15.33 13.14
N GLY A 143 5.39 -14.77 11.96
CA GLY A 143 5.06 -15.42 10.69
C GLY A 143 4.86 -14.44 9.53
N SER A 144 4.25 -14.91 8.45
CA SER A 144 3.92 -14.03 7.31
C SER A 144 2.54 -13.42 7.48
N TYR A 145 2.44 -12.12 7.24
CA TYR A 145 1.23 -11.30 7.41
C TYR A 145 0.88 -10.58 6.11
N GLY A 146 -0.40 -10.26 5.90
CA GLY A 146 -0.83 -9.41 4.80
C GLY A 146 -2.16 -8.72 5.11
N ALA A 147 -2.39 -7.57 4.49
CA ALA A 147 -3.57 -6.74 4.68
C ALA A 147 -4.51 -6.79 3.47
N GLN A 148 -5.80 -6.92 3.73
CA GLN A 148 -6.87 -6.79 2.76
C GLN A 148 -7.69 -5.54 3.09
N ALA A 149 -7.73 -4.57 2.17
CA ALA A 149 -8.65 -3.45 2.27
C ALA A 149 -9.97 -3.82 1.60
N HIS A 150 -11.04 -3.81 2.38
CA HIS A 150 -12.43 -3.89 1.91
C HIS A 150 -12.87 -2.48 1.58
N VAL A 151 -13.26 -2.23 0.34
CA VAL A 151 -13.60 -0.90 -0.17
C VAL A 151 -15.00 -0.94 -0.73
N MET A 152 -15.81 0.07 -0.40
CA MET A 152 -17.14 0.23 -0.99
C MET A 152 -17.49 1.70 -1.27
N VAL A 153 -18.16 1.94 -2.39
CA VAL A 153 -18.70 3.25 -2.78
C VAL A 153 -20.13 3.09 -3.32
N TRP A 154 -21.05 3.94 -2.89
CA TRP A 154 -22.44 3.93 -3.35
C TRP A 154 -22.53 4.60 -4.74
N ASP A 155 -23.05 3.88 -5.75
CA ASP A 155 -23.20 4.45 -7.09
C ASP A 155 -24.42 5.37 -7.25
N GLY A 156 -25.39 5.26 -6.35
CA GLY A 156 -26.70 5.91 -6.44
C GLY A 156 -27.85 4.90 -6.26
N SER A 157 -27.60 3.63 -6.58
CA SER A 157 -28.54 2.51 -6.58
C SER A 157 -28.08 1.31 -5.74
N GLN A 158 -26.78 1.07 -5.66
CA GLN A 158 -26.18 -0.05 -4.93
C GLN A 158 -24.74 0.27 -4.48
N TRP A 159 -24.23 -0.51 -3.53
CA TRP A 159 -22.82 -0.48 -3.17
C TRP A 159 -22.00 -1.16 -4.27
N ARG A 160 -20.93 -0.50 -4.70
CA ARG A 160 -19.87 -1.06 -5.52
C ARG A 160 -18.71 -1.37 -4.61
N GLU A 161 -18.50 -2.64 -4.35
CA GLU A 161 -17.58 -3.14 -3.34
C GLU A 161 -16.54 -4.09 -3.93
N GLY A 162 -15.44 -4.29 -3.20
CA GLY A 162 -14.41 -5.25 -3.54
C GLY A 162 -13.26 -5.22 -2.55
N HIS A 163 -12.24 -6.04 -2.81
CA HIS A 163 -11.11 -6.25 -1.91
C HIS A 163 -9.78 -6.01 -2.62
N VAL A 164 -8.89 -5.29 -1.97
CA VAL A 164 -7.51 -5.08 -2.43
C VAL A 164 -6.57 -5.81 -1.48
N TRP A 165 -5.67 -6.64 -2.01
CA TRP A 165 -4.67 -7.36 -1.22
C TRP A 165 -3.33 -6.66 -1.28
N SER A 166 -2.69 -6.42 -0.14
CA SER A 166 -1.40 -5.72 -0.07
C SER A 166 -0.24 -6.51 -0.68
N GLY A 167 -0.35 -7.84 -0.74
CA GLY A 167 0.78 -8.75 -0.73
C GLY A 167 1.12 -9.20 0.69
N ALA A 168 2.24 -9.89 0.85
CA ALA A 168 2.67 -10.46 2.13
C ALA A 168 3.99 -9.86 2.60
N GLU A 169 4.15 -9.77 3.92
CA GLU A 169 5.38 -9.41 4.61
C GLU A 169 5.75 -10.50 5.63
N THR A 170 6.91 -10.41 6.27
CA THR A 170 7.29 -11.31 7.38
C THR A 170 7.45 -10.50 8.66
N VAL A 171 6.78 -10.92 9.74
CA VAL A 171 6.80 -10.27 11.04
C VAL A 171 7.47 -11.23 12.06
N PRO A 172 8.62 -10.86 12.65
CA PRO A 172 9.39 -11.71 13.56
C PRO A 172 8.82 -11.76 14.99
#